data_AF-A0A0C9ZK89-F1
#
_entry.id   AF-A0A0C9ZK89-F1
#
_cell.length_a   1.000
_cell.length_b   1.000
_cell.length_c   1.000
_cell.angle_alpha   90.00
_cell.angle_beta   90.00
_cell.angle_gamma   90.00
#
_symmetry.space_group_name_H-M   'P 1'
#
loop_
_entity.id
_entity.type
_entity.pdbx_description
1 polymer ?
#
loop_
_entity_poly.entity_id
_entity_poly.type
_entity_poly.pdbx_seq_one_letter_code
_entity_poly.pdbx_strand_id
1 'polypeptide(L)'
;MSSAPGTCVLNVVNDVIYVEVTGSLSKWDTHTFTVNIQSPGIKKVVLHLKDTVGTIPTPERKHTLEVEALEEIEEASSKLQAAHAALWKVYKGTIGIQEMFTRVTDASARLDTVHNKLSLLKDANDSQDGARQR
;
A
#
# COMPACT_ATOMS: atom_id res chain seq x y z
N MET A 1 32.70 12.82 40.08
CA MET A 1 33.32 11.50 39.83
C MET A 1 33.88 11.53 38.41
N SER A 2 35.20 11.39 38.24
CA SER A 2 35.84 11.45 36.92
C SER A 2 35.64 10.12 36.19
N SER A 3 34.94 10.15 35.05
CA SER A 3 34.85 9.01 34.13
C SER A 3 36.25 8.70 33.58
N ALA A 4 36.64 7.43 33.59
CA ALA A 4 37.89 7.01 32.96
C ALA A 4 37.76 7.14 31.43
N PRO A 5 38.74 7.75 30.74
CA PRO A 5 38.66 7.94 29.29
C PRO A 5 38.71 6.58 28.58
N GLY A 6 37.62 6.25 27.87
CA GLY A 6 37.55 5.09 27.00
C GLY A 6 38.23 5.38 25.66
N THR A 7 39.13 4.51 25.21
CA THR A 7 39.72 4.59 23.88
C THR A 7 39.14 3.49 23.00
N CYS A 8 38.58 3.85 21.84
CA CYS A 8 38.10 2.93 20.83
C CYS A 8 38.89 3.16 19.54
N VAL A 9 39.49 2.10 18.99
CA VAL A 9 40.21 2.15 17.70
C VAL A 9 39.27 1.61 16.62
N LEU A 10 38.88 2.48 15.69
CA LEU A 10 38.04 2.11 14.55
C LEU A 10 38.93 1.89 13.32
N ASN A 11 38.91 0.68 12.75
CA ASN A 11 39.52 0.42 11.46
C ASN A 11 38.59 0.93 10.36
N VAL A 12 38.98 2.04 9.72
CA VAL A 12 38.15 2.77 8.76
C VAL A 12 38.33 2.16 7.36
N VAL A 13 37.27 1.53 6.84
CA VAL A 13 37.23 0.97 5.46
C VAL A 13 36.64 1.98 4.45
N ASN A 14 35.93 3.02 4.92
CA ASN A 14 35.28 4.07 4.10
C ASN A 14 35.56 5.46 4.68
N ASP A 15 35.65 6.53 3.88
CA ASP A 15 35.97 7.92 4.31
C ASP A 15 34.93 8.61 5.24
N VAL A 16 34.05 7.83 5.86
CA VAL A 16 32.99 8.29 6.77
C VAL A 16 33.18 7.65 8.14
N ILE A 17 33.24 8.49 9.18
CA ILE A 17 33.31 8.05 10.58
C ILE A 17 31.97 8.36 11.23
N TYR A 18 31.32 7.31 11.75
CA TYR A 18 30.10 7.42 12.55
C TYR A 18 30.46 7.46 14.04
N VAL A 19 30.02 8.51 14.72
CA VAL A 19 30.16 8.64 16.18
C VAL A 19 28.76 8.69 16.77
N GLU A 20 28.39 7.62 17.47
CA GLU A 20 27.14 7.56 18.24
C GLU A 20 27.42 7.90 19.70
N VAL A 21 26.61 8.81 20.23
CA VAL A 21 26.76 9.37 21.56
C VAL A 21 25.45 9.16 22.31
N THR A 22 25.44 8.29 23.32
CA THR A 22 24.24 7.95 24.11
C THR A 22 24.29 8.60 25.49
N GLY A 23 23.25 9.38 25.83
CA GLY A 23 23.12 10.02 27.14
C GLY A 23 22.19 11.23 27.17
N SER A 24 21.99 11.77 28.38
CA SER A 24 21.22 12.98 28.65
C SER A 24 22.11 14.21 28.48
N LEU A 25 21.96 14.94 27.36
CA LEU A 25 22.83 16.06 26.97
C LEU A 25 22.77 17.24 27.95
N SER A 26 21.68 17.36 28.71
CA SER A 26 21.49 18.41 29.72
C SER A 26 22.42 18.33 30.94
N LYS A 27 23.16 17.23 31.09
CA LYS A 27 24.18 17.06 32.16
C LYS A 27 25.61 17.25 31.66
N TRP A 28 25.78 17.73 30.43
CA TRP A 28 27.07 17.72 29.73
C TRP A 28 27.61 19.14 29.67
N ASP A 29 28.56 19.48 30.56
CA ASP A 29 29.11 20.84 30.62
C ASP A 29 30.08 21.12 29.46
N THR A 30 30.89 20.15 29.05
CA THR A 30 31.74 20.17 27.83
C THR A 30 32.19 18.74 27.52
N HIS A 31 32.24 18.32 26.25
CA HIS A 31 32.96 17.11 25.81
C HIS A 31 33.89 17.43 24.65
N THR A 32 35.14 16.99 24.77
CA THR A 32 36.14 17.07 23.70
C THR A 32 36.42 15.65 23.23
N PHE A 33 36.28 15.41 21.93
CA PHE A 33 36.76 14.18 21.31
C PHE A 33 37.78 14.55 20.23
N THR A 34 38.86 13.77 20.17
CA THR A 34 39.91 13.93 19.18
C THR A 34 39.87 12.72 18.26
N VAL A 35 39.65 12.95 16.97
CA VAL A 35 39.68 11.89 15.97
C VAL A 35 41.01 11.97 15.23
N ASN A 36 41.86 10.95 15.40
CA ASN A 36 43.10 10.82 14.62
C ASN A 36 42.83 9.89 13.43
N ILE A 37 42.92 10.41 12.20
CA ILE A 37 42.60 9.63 11.00
C ILE A 37 43.81 9.56 10.08
N GLN A 38 44.45 8.39 10.00
CA GLN A 38 45.76 8.20 9.36
C GLN A 38 45.72 7.98 7.82
N SER A 39 44.58 8.15 7.15
CA SER A 39 44.48 8.02 5.67
C SER A 39 44.62 9.36 4.91
N PRO A 40 45.19 9.38 3.69
CA PRO A 40 45.16 10.56 2.81
C PRO A 40 43.77 10.74 2.17
N GLY A 41 43.28 12.00 2.06
CA GLY A 41 41.98 12.33 1.45
C GLY A 41 41.11 13.28 2.30
N ILE A 42 40.08 13.88 1.69
CA ILE A 42 39.08 14.70 2.41
C ILE A 42 38.10 13.77 3.13
N LYS A 43 37.87 14.01 4.43
CA LYS A 43 37.04 13.14 5.28
C LYS A 43 35.86 13.91 5.82
N LYS A 44 34.70 13.25 5.90
CA LYS A 44 33.48 13.84 6.45
C LYS A 44 33.19 13.24 7.81
N VAL A 45 33.21 14.08 8.85
CA VAL A 45 32.77 13.72 10.20
C VAL A 45 31.32 14.14 10.35
N VAL A 46 30.45 13.19 10.71
CA VAL A 46 29.03 13.44 10.93
C VAL A 46 28.71 13.11 12.39
N LEU A 47 28.34 14.13 13.15
CA LEU A 47 27.94 13.99 14.55
C LEU A 47 26.42 13.99 14.64
N HIS A 48 25.83 12.88 15.11
CA HIS A 48 24.41 12.79 15.41
C HIS A 48 24.21 12.78 16.92
N LEU A 49 23.58 13.83 17.44
CA LEU A 49 23.23 13.96 18.85
C LEU A 49 21.73 13.71 18.99
N LYS A 50 21.35 12.72 19.80
CA LYS A 50 19.95 12.46 20.15
C LYS A 50 19.77 12.69 21.64
N ASP A 51 19.06 13.76 22.00
CA ASP A 51 18.67 13.97 23.38
C ASP A 51 17.60 12.94 23.77
N THR A 52 17.82 12.23 24.87
CA THR A 52 16.87 11.26 25.42
C THR A 52 16.15 11.79 26.67
N VAL A 53 16.37 13.06 27.02
CA VAL A 53 15.69 13.70 28.15
C VAL A 53 14.24 14.03 27.78
N GLY A 54 13.34 13.20 28.29
CA GLY A 54 11.98 13.64 28.61
C GLY A 54 10.96 13.50 27.49
N THR A 55 10.52 12.27 27.22
CA THR A 55 9.13 12.06 26.77
C THR A 55 8.64 10.69 27.21
N ILE A 56 8.71 10.41 28.52
CA ILE A 56 7.82 9.41 29.10
C ILE A 56 6.53 10.18 29.40
N PRO A 57 5.42 9.95 28.66
CA PRO A 57 4.15 10.57 28.99
C PRO A 57 3.78 10.19 30.43
N THR A 58 3.24 11.13 31.20
CA THR A 58 2.67 10.79 32.50
C THR A 58 1.62 9.68 32.34
N PRO A 59 1.45 8.78 33.31
CA PRO A 59 0.52 7.65 33.19
C PRO A 59 -0.90 8.07 32.76
N GLU A 60 -1.36 9.23 33.25
CA GLU A 60 -2.64 9.83 32.88
C GLU A 60 -2.70 10.24 31.40
N ARG A 61 -1.66 10.95 30.91
CA ARG A 61 -1.58 11.36 29.49
C ARG A 61 -1.45 10.15 28.57
N LYS A 62 -0.77 9.09 29.01
CA LYS A 62 -0.69 7.83 28.27
C LYS A 62 -2.06 7.17 28.15
N HIS A 63 -2.81 7.09 29.24
CA HIS A 63 -4.16 6.51 29.25
C HIS A 63 -5.12 7.30 28.34
N THR A 64 -5.10 8.63 28.38
CA THR A 64 -5.93 9.46 27.49
C THR A 64 -5.61 9.20 26.02
N LEU A 65 -4.34 9.15 25.64
CA LEU A 65 -3.92 8.86 24.26
C LEU A 65 -4.31 7.44 23.81
N GLU A 66 -4.27 6.46 24.72
CA GLU A 66 -4.71 5.09 24.42
C GLU A 66 -6.22 5.03 24.18
N VAL A 67 -7.02 5.78 24.95
CA VAL A 67 -8.48 5.86 24.75
C VAL A 67 -8.82 6.56 23.44
N GLU A 68 -8.21 7.71 23.15
CA GLU A 68 -8.40 8.43 21.87
C GLU A 68 -8.03 7.55 20.68
N ALA A 69 -6.90 6.84 20.74
CA ALA A 69 -6.49 5.93 19.69
C ALA A 69 -7.45 4.75 19.50
N LEU A 70 -8.04 4.23 20.59
CA LEU A 70 -9.04 3.17 20.53
C LEU A 70 -10.34 3.66 19.88
N GLU A 71 -10.80 4.86 20.20
CA GLU A 71 -11.97 5.48 19.56
C GLU A 71 -11.75 5.69 18.06
N GLU A 72 -10.57 6.20 17.66
CA GLU A 72 -10.21 6.36 16.25
C GLU A 72 -10.16 5.01 15.51
N ILE A 73 -9.62 3.96 16.15
CA ILE A 73 -9.58 2.61 15.60
C ILE A 73 -11.00 2.07 15.41
N GLU A 74 -11.89 2.26 16.38
CA GLU A 74 -13.27 1.79 16.30
C GLU A 74 -14.03 2.51 15.17
N GLU A 75 -13.87 3.83 15.07
CA GLU A 75 -14.48 4.63 14.00
C GLU A 75 -13.97 4.19 12.61
N ALA A 76 -12.65 4.04 12.46
CA ALA A 76 -12.03 3.58 11.22
C ALA A 76 -12.48 2.17 10.84
N SER A 77 -12.60 1.28 11.82
CA SER A 77 -13.08 -0.09 11.63
C SER A 77 -14.53 -0.11 11.14
N SER A 78 -15.40 0.68 11.77
CA SER A 78 -16.81 0.82 11.36
C SER A 78 -16.95 1.36 9.92
N LYS A 79 -16.16 2.38 9.57
CA LYS A 79 -16.09 2.93 8.21
C LYS A 79 -15.61 1.89 7.19
N LEU A 80 -14.58 1.12 7.54
CA LEU A 80 -14.05 0.06 6.68
C LEU A 80 -15.10 -1.04 6.45
N GLN A 81 -15.82 -1.44 7.50
CA GLN A 81 -16.90 -2.43 7.39
C GLN A 81 -18.02 -1.94 6.47
N ALA A 82 -18.44 -0.68 6.59
CA ALA A 82 -19.44 -0.08 5.73
C ALA A 82 -18.98 -0.03 4.26
N ALA A 83 -17.73 0.36 4.01
CA ALA A 83 -17.14 0.38 2.68
C ALA A 83 -17.09 -1.02 2.07
N HIS A 84 -16.71 -2.03 2.85
CA HIS A 84 -16.70 -3.42 2.40
C HIS A 84 -18.10 -3.94 2.05
N ALA A 85 -19.11 -3.62 2.86
CA ALA A 85 -20.51 -3.97 2.56
C ALA A 85 -21.02 -3.31 1.27
N ALA A 86 -20.67 -2.05 1.03
CA ALA A 86 -21.00 -1.34 -0.20
C ALA A 86 -20.33 -1.99 -1.42
N LEU A 87 -19.04 -2.30 -1.32
CA LEU A 87 -18.29 -2.98 -2.38
C LEU A 87 -18.90 -4.34 -2.72
N TRP A 88 -19.23 -5.14 -1.70
CA TRP A 88 -19.84 -6.45 -1.88
C TRP A 88 -21.20 -6.37 -2.59
N LYS A 89 -22.00 -5.34 -2.28
CA LYS A 89 -23.29 -5.10 -2.95
C LYS A 89 -23.09 -4.79 -4.44
N VAL A 90 -22.13 -3.94 -4.78
CA VAL A 90 -21.78 -3.62 -6.18
C VAL A 90 -21.31 -4.87 -6.91
N TYR A 91 -20.40 -5.64 -6.29
CA TYR A 91 -19.89 -6.89 -6.86
C TYR A 91 -21.01 -7.88 -7.19
N LYS A 92 -21.96 -8.11 -6.27
CA LYS A 92 -23.15 -8.94 -6.57
C LYS A 92 -23.97 -8.40 -7.73
N GLY A 93 -24.10 -7.07 -7.85
CA GLY A 93 -24.75 -6.44 -9.00
C GLY A 93 -24.07 -6.78 -10.33
N THR A 94 -22.74 -6.84 -10.36
CA THR A 94 -21.99 -7.19 -11.58
C THR A 94 -22.22 -8.63 -12.03
N ILE A 95 -22.39 -9.57 -11.09
CA ILE A 95 -22.78 -10.96 -11.41
C ILE A 95 -24.14 -10.98 -12.13
N GLY A 96 -25.12 -10.23 -11.62
CA GLY A 96 -26.43 -10.12 -12.27
C GLY A 96 -26.37 -9.51 -13.67
N ILE A 97 -25.50 -8.53 -13.90
CA ILE A 97 -25.25 -7.96 -15.23
C ILE A 97 -24.64 -9.03 -16.16
N GLN A 98 -23.69 -9.81 -15.68
CA GLN A 98 -23.05 -10.87 -16.46
C GLN A 98 -24.02 -11.99 -16.84
N GLU A 99 -24.92 -12.38 -15.93
CA GLU A 99 -26.01 -13.31 -16.23
C GLU A 99 -26.94 -12.75 -17.32
N MET A 100 -27.26 -11.46 -17.25
CA MET A 100 -28.10 -10.79 -18.25
C MET A 100 -27.43 -10.75 -19.62
N PHE A 101 -26.14 -10.42 -19.69
CA PHE A 101 -25.37 -10.50 -20.93
C PHE A 101 -25.38 -11.91 -21.52
N THR A 102 -25.21 -12.94 -20.70
CA THR A 102 -25.28 -14.33 -21.15
C THR A 102 -26.62 -14.66 -21.80
N ARG A 103 -27.73 -14.21 -21.18
CA ARG A 103 -29.09 -14.39 -21.74
C ARG A 103 -29.30 -13.64 -23.06
N VAL A 104 -28.78 -12.41 -23.17
CA VAL A 104 -28.86 -11.62 -24.40
C VAL A 104 -28.11 -12.31 -25.53
N THR A 105 -26.91 -12.82 -25.25
CA THR A 105 -26.11 -13.55 -26.24
C THR A 105 -26.82 -14.83 -26.71
N ASP A 106 -27.41 -15.60 -25.80
CA ASP A 106 -28.22 -16.78 -26.17
C ASP A 106 -29.42 -16.41 -27.04
N ALA A 107 -30.16 -15.36 -26.66
CA ALA A 107 -31.29 -14.88 -27.43
C ALA A 107 -30.88 -14.41 -28.84
N SER A 108 -29.74 -13.72 -28.96
CA SER A 108 -29.17 -13.31 -30.24
C SER A 108 -28.85 -14.52 -31.13
N ALA A 109 -28.15 -15.52 -30.60
CA ALA A 109 -27.81 -16.72 -31.36
C ALA A 109 -29.06 -17.49 -31.84
N ARG A 110 -30.11 -17.53 -31.01
CA ARG A 110 -31.40 -18.10 -31.39
C ARG A 110 -32.08 -17.30 -32.50
N LEU A 111 -32.04 -15.98 -32.43
CA LEU A 111 -32.59 -15.10 -33.46
C LEU A 111 -31.86 -15.29 -34.80
N ASP A 112 -30.53 -15.33 -34.78
CA ASP A 112 -29.70 -15.58 -35.97
C ASP A 112 -30.04 -16.93 -36.61
N THR A 113 -30.22 -17.97 -35.79
CA THR A 113 -30.63 -19.29 -36.26
C THR A 113 -31.99 -19.26 -36.97
N VAL A 114 -32.96 -18.53 -36.42
CA VAL A 114 -34.30 -18.39 -37.04
C VAL A 114 -34.21 -17.59 -38.33
N HIS A 115 -33.44 -16.50 -38.35
CA HIS A 115 -33.25 -15.66 -39.53
C HIS A 115 -32.59 -16.44 -40.68
N ASN A 116 -31.57 -17.25 -40.37
CA ASN A 116 -30.90 -18.12 -41.34
C ASN A 116 -31.86 -19.16 -41.91
N LYS A 117 -32.68 -19.80 -41.07
CA LYS A 117 -33.71 -20.75 -41.53
C LYS A 117 -34.72 -20.09 -42.46
N LEU A 118 -35.19 -18.88 -42.12
CA LEU A 118 -36.16 -18.14 -42.93
C LEU A 118 -35.57 -17.76 -44.29
N SER A 119 -34.30 -17.32 -44.31
CA SER A 119 -33.59 -16.99 -45.55
C SER A 119 -33.48 -18.20 -46.47
N LEU A 120 -33.10 -19.37 -45.94
CA LEU A 120 -33.04 -20.63 -46.70
C LEU A 120 -34.40 -21.03 -47.31
N LEU A 121 -35.48 -20.88 -46.55
CA LEU A 121 -36.83 -21.18 -47.04
C LEU A 121 -37.25 -20.25 -48.17
N LYS A 122 -36.90 -18.96 -48.06
CA LYS A 122 -37.17 -17.98 -49.11
C LYS A 122 -36.40 -18.30 -50.39
N ASP A 123 -35.09 -18.56 -50.28
CA ASP A 123 -34.25 -18.90 -51.42
C ASP A 123 -34.72 -20.19 -52.12
N ALA A 124 -35.18 -21.18 -51.34
CA ALA A 124 -35.74 -22.41 -51.88
C ALA A 124 -37.04 -22.15 -52.67
N ASN A 125 -37.92 -21.28 -52.17
CA ASN A 125 -39.18 -20.95 -52.83
C ASN A 125 -38.94 -20.14 -54.12
N ASP A 126 -38.04 -19.16 -54.08
CA ASP A 126 -37.66 -18.35 -55.24
C ASP A 126 -37.01 -19.21 -56.36
N SER A 127 -36.23 -20.23 -55.99
CA SER A 127 -35.67 -21.23 -56.92
C SER A 127 -36.75 -22.12 -57.57
N GLN A 128 -37.80 -22.46 -56.82
CA GLN A 128 -38.90 -23.31 -57.28
C GLN A 128 -39.83 -22.59 -58.27
N ASP A 129 -40.10 -21.30 -58.05
CA ASP A 129 -40.86 -20.48 -59.00
C ASP A 129 -40.07 -20.18 -60.29
N GLY A 130 -38.75 -19.98 -60.18
CA GLY A 130 -37.87 -19.86 -61.35
C GLY A 130 -37.78 -21.13 -62.21
N ALA A 131 -37.99 -22.31 -61.62
CA ALA A 131 -38.04 -23.60 -62.32
C ALA A 131 -39.40 -23.89 -62.97
N ARG A 132 -40.49 -23.27 -62.51
CA ARG A 132 -41.85 -23.39 -63.10
C ARG A 132 -42.11 -22.45 -64.27
N GLN A 133 -41.27 -21.42 -64.45
CA GLN A 133 -41.39 -20.44 -65.54
C GLN A 133 -40.46 -20.73 -66.75
N ARG A 134 -39.76 -21.88 -66.76
CA ARG A 134 -38.98 -22.39 -67.90
C ARG A 134 -39.63 -23.64 -68.48
#